data_AF-A0A9P6MR60-F1
#
_entry.id   AF-A0A9P6MR60-F1
#
_cell.length_a   1.000
_cell.length_b   1.000
_cell.length_c   1.000
_cell.angle_alpha   90.00
_cell.angle_beta   90.00
_cell.angle_gamma   90.00
#
_symmetry.space_group_name_H-M   'P 1'
#
loop_
_entity.id
_entity.type
_entity.pdbx_description
1 polymer ?
#
loop_
_entity_poly.entity_id
_entity_poly.type
_entity_poly.pdbx_seq_one_letter_code
_entity_poly.pdbx_strand_id
1 'polypeptide(L)' 'SFFERLFRRVVLNYIPSWIQARNNIKVSSYRPQLTWLPFAPNHGTGPVLPQRPSKRYQEEQKRARATSTA' A
#
# COMPACT_ATOMS: atom_id res chain seq x y z
N SER A 1 -11.78 4.90 30.67
CA SER A 1 -11.98 5.95 31.71
C SER A 1 -12.71 7.17 31.13
N PHE A 2 -13.30 8.07 31.93
CA PHE A 2 -13.97 9.30 31.43
C PHE A 2 -13.01 10.20 30.64
N PHE A 3 -11.80 10.37 31.14
CA PHE A 3 -10.74 11.13 30.48
C PHE A 3 -10.38 10.60 29.10
N GLU A 4 -10.35 9.28 28.93
CA GLU A 4 -10.06 8.63 27.66
C GLU A 4 -11.13 8.91 26.60
N ARG A 5 -12.40 8.94 27.02
CA ARG A 5 -13.54 9.29 26.14
C ARG A 5 -13.48 10.75 25.71
N LEU A 6 -13.15 11.65 26.64
CA LEU A 6 -13.00 13.08 26.36
C LEU A 6 -11.82 13.33 25.42
N PHE A 7 -10.66 12.74 25.73
CA PHE A 7 -9.46 12.84 24.90
C PHE A 7 -9.70 12.34 23.48
N ARG A 8 -10.30 11.16 23.33
CA ARG A 8 -10.66 10.61 22.01
C ARG A 8 -11.59 11.54 21.23
N ARG A 9 -12.56 12.16 21.91
CA ARG A 9 -13.50 13.07 21.28
C ARG A 9 -12.82 14.36 20.80
N VAL A 10 -11.89 14.91 21.57
CA VAL A 10 -11.12 16.09 21.15
C VAL A 10 -10.19 15.72 20.00
N VAL A 11 -9.37 14.69 20.15
CA VAL A 11 -8.39 14.30 19.13
C VAL A 11 -9.05 13.93 17.81
N LEU A 12 -10.07 13.06 17.81
CA LEU A 12 -10.67 12.61 16.55
C LEU A 12 -11.45 13.70 15.80
N ASN A 13 -12.02 14.68 16.50
CA ASN A 13 -12.77 15.77 15.85
C ASN A 13 -11.89 16.96 15.45
N TYR A 14 -10.77 17.18 16.14
CA TYR A 14 -9.90 18.34 15.90
C TYR A 14 -8.56 17.98 15.26
N ILE A 15 -8.40 16.77 14.70
CA ILE A 15 -7.20 16.44 13.91
C ILE A 15 -7.15 17.34 12.67
N PRO A 16 -6.06 18.11 12.48
CA PRO A 16 -5.86 18.92 11.28
C PRO A 16 -5.90 18.10 9.99
N SER A 17 -6.47 18.68 8.93
CA SER A 17 -6.61 18.04 7.61
C SER A 17 -5.29 17.55 7.01
N TRP A 18 -4.18 18.28 7.24
CA TRP A 18 -2.86 17.89 6.73
C TRP A 18 -2.36 16.57 7.34
N ILE A 19 -2.72 16.28 8.60
CA ILE A 19 -2.37 15.01 9.26
C ILE A 19 -3.15 13.87 8.61
N GLN A 20 -4.44 14.09 8.35
CA GLN A 20 -5.28 13.10 7.67
C GLN A 20 -4.76 12.82 6.27
N ALA A 21 -4.40 13.87 5.51
CA ALA A 21 -3.81 13.72 4.17
C ALA A 21 -2.53 12.89 4.19
N ARG A 22 -1.59 13.17 5.12
CA ARG A 22 -0.37 12.38 5.28
C ARG A 22 -0.65 10.92 5.64
N ASN A 23 -1.60 10.68 6.54
CA ASN A 23 -1.97 9.32 6.93
C ASN A 23 -2.59 8.56 5.75
N ASN A 24 -3.49 9.20 5.01
CA ASN A 24 -4.13 8.63 3.82
C ASN A 24 -3.09 8.27 2.75
N ILE A 25 -2.11 9.15 2.50
CA ILE A 25 -1.01 8.85 1.57
C ILE A 25 -0.24 7.60 2.04
N LYS A 26 0.11 7.54 3.32
CA LYS A 26 0.84 6.39 3.88
C LYS A 26 0.05 5.09 3.75
N VAL A 27 -1.23 5.08 4.11
CA VAL A 27 -2.07 3.88 4.02
C VAL A 27 -2.29 3.46 2.57
N SER A 28 -2.51 4.42 1.66
CA SER A 28 -2.72 4.14 0.23
C SER A 28 -1.46 3.67 -0.52
N SER A 29 -0.28 3.88 0.07
CA SER A 29 1.00 3.48 -0.53
C SER A 29 1.20 1.96 -0.54
N TYR A 30 0.63 1.26 0.44
CA TYR A 30 0.62 -0.21 0.47
C TYR A 30 -0.62 -0.73 -0.24
N ARG A 31 -0.41 -1.39 -1.38
CA ARG A 31 -1.50 -1.98 -2.19
C ARG A 31 -1.38 -3.49 -2.11
N PRO A 32 -2.14 -4.19 -1.24
CA PRO A 32 -2.07 -5.64 -1.19
C PRO A 32 -2.56 -6.22 -2.53
N GLN A 33 -1.73 -7.04 -3.16
CA GLN A 33 -2.05 -7.73 -4.40
C GLN A 33 -1.72 -9.22 -4.24
N LEU A 34 -2.45 -10.08 -4.96
CA LEU A 34 -2.17 -11.51 -4.98
C LEU A 34 -0.77 -11.73 -5.55
N THR A 35 0.04 -12.53 -4.87
CA THR A 35 1.45 -12.74 -5.23
C THR A 35 1.61 -13.29 -6.63
N TRP A 36 0.68 -14.12 -7.11
CA TRP A 36 0.72 -14.77 -8.42
C TRP A 36 0.14 -13.93 -9.57
N LEU A 37 -0.39 -12.75 -9.29
CA LEU A 37 -0.90 -11.84 -10.32
C LEU A 37 0.20 -10.86 -10.74
N PRO A 38 0.32 -10.47 -12.02
CA PRO A 38 1.20 -9.37 -12.40
C PRO A 38 0.78 -8.07 -11.70
N PHE A 39 1.77 -7.25 -11.36
CA PHE A 39 1.51 -5.95 -10.74
C PHE A 39 0.67 -5.07 -11.64
N ALA A 40 -0.36 -4.44 -11.05
CA ALA A 40 -1.16 -3.48 -11.80
C ALA A 40 -0.29 -2.25 -12.15
N PRO A 41 -0.39 -1.72 -13.38
CA PRO A 41 0.29 -0.49 -13.73
C PRO A 41 -0.15 0.65 -12.82
N ASN A 42 0.78 1.53 -12.46
CA ASN A 42 0.45 2.67 -11.60
C ASN A 42 -0.19 3.78 -12.42
N HIS A 43 -1.50 3.95 -12.28
CA HIS A 43 -2.26 5.02 -12.94
C HIS A 43 -2.31 6.33 -12.16
N GLY A 44 -1.73 6.39 -10.94
CA GLY A 44 -1.79 7.56 -10.08
C GLY A 44 -0.42 8.23 -9.85
N THR A 45 -0.45 9.43 -9.26
CA THR A 45 0.76 10.20 -8.88
C THR A 45 1.27 9.87 -7.48
N GLY A 46 0.52 9.08 -6.70
CA GLY A 46 0.90 8.68 -5.35
C GLY A 46 2.04 7.65 -5.34
N PRO A 47 2.89 7.66 -4.30
CA PRO A 47 3.96 6.68 -4.16
C PRO A 47 3.37 5.29 -3.90
N VAL A 48 3.83 4.29 -4.65
CA VAL A 48 3.47 2.88 -4.44
C VAL A 48 4.67 2.17 -3.84
N LEU A 49 4.47 1.53 -2.70
CA LEU A 49 5.52 0.73 -2.07
C LEU A 49 5.81 -0.51 -2.93
N PRO A 50 7.10 -0.85 -3.14
CA PRO A 50 7.45 -2.05 -3.87
C PRO A 50 6.98 -3.27 -3.09
N GLN A 51 6.02 -4.00 -3.66
CA GLN A 51 5.63 -5.30 -3.16
C GLN A 51 6.77 -6.28 -3.48
N ARG A 52 7.28 -6.97 -2.46
CA ARG A 52 8.35 -7.97 -2.62
C ARG A 52 7.74 -9.37 -2.63
N PRO A 53 7.41 -9.94 -3.81
CA PRO A 53 6.91 -11.30 -3.87
C PRO A 53 8.02 -12.28 -3.51
N SER A 54 7.66 -13.51 -3.16
CA SER A 54 8.61 -14.54 -2.77
C SER A 54 9.69 -14.75 -3.84
N LYS A 55 10.93 -15.08 -3.42
CA LYS A 55 12.05 -15.34 -4.35
C LYS A 55 11.69 -16.37 -5.42
N ARG A 56 10.99 -17.44 -5.00
CA ARG A 56 10.48 -18.50 -5.88
C ARG A 56 9.60 -17.95 -7.01
N TYR A 57 8.63 -17.08 -6.67
CA TYR A 57 7.72 -16.53 -7.66
C TYR A 57 8.42 -15.55 -8.63
N GLN A 58 9.43 -14.82 -8.15
CA GLN A 58 10.26 -13.98 -9.02
C GLN A 58 11.02 -14.82 -10.07
N GLU A 59 11.50 -16.00 -9.70
CA GLU A 59 12.15 -16.93 -10.62
C GLU A 59 11.16 -17.53 -11.63
N GLU A 60 9.97 -17.91 -11.19
CA GLU A 60 8.88 -18.39 -12.06
C GLU A 60 8.49 -17.33 -13.10
N GLN A 61 8.35 -16.05 -12.71
CA GLN A 61 8.09 -14.96 -13.66
C GLN A 61 9.23 -14.71 -14.65
N LYS A 62 10.49 -14.79 -14.21
CA LYS A 62 11.66 -14.65 -15.10
C LYS A 62 11.68 -15.73 -16.17
N ARG A 63 11.37 -16.98 -15.79
CA ARG A 63 11.27 -18.11 -16.73
C ARG A 63 10.13 -17.89 -17.73
N ALA A 64 8.94 -17.52 -17.25
CA ALA A 64 7.78 -17.27 -18.13
C ALA A 64 8.03 -16.15 -19.16
N ARG A 65 8.68 -15.06 -18.76
CA ARG A 65 9.06 -13.96 -19.67
C ARG A 65 10.12 -14.35 -20.70
N ALA A 66 11.05 -15.23 -20.32
CA ALA A 66 12.06 -15.74 -21.24
C ALA A 66 11.43 -16.62 -22.33
N THR A 67 10.45 -17.44 -21.97
CA THR A 67 9.72 -18.30 -22.92
C THR A 67 8.83 -17.51 -23.88
N SER A 68 8.24 -16.38 -23.48
CA SER A 68 7.37 -15.59 -24.36
C SER A 68 8.09 -14.75 -25.41
N THR A 69 9.40 -14.57 -25.29
CA THR A 69 10.22 -13.72 -26.17
C THR A 69 10.96 -14.52 -27.25
N ALA A 70 10.97 -15.86 -27.13
CA ALA A 70 11.52 -16.79 -28.10
C ALA A 70 10.43 -17.26 -29.07
#